data_AF-A0A7S2WTA6-F1
#
_entry.id   AF-A0A7S2WTA6-F1
#
_cell.length_a   1.000
_cell.length_b   1.000
_cell.length_c   1.000
_cell.angle_alpha   90.00
_cell.angle_beta   90.00
_cell.angle_gamma   90.00
#
_symmetry.space_group_name_H-M   'P 1'
#
loop_
_entity.id
_entity.type
_entity.pdbx_description
1 polymer ?
#
loop_
_entity_poly.entity_id
_entity_poly.type
_entity_poly.pdbx_seq_one_letter_code
_entity_poly.pdbx_strand_id
1 'polypeptide(L)'
;MSVCPKFQEFEVEAFMSEFEQTVEYVFAESGVHPMKLSELIDTKEKQQTLLDTELNYPEVNGEKALRKSIADLYGEKDLDKVLVTVGASESNYILVTVGASESNYIL
;
A
#
# COMPACT_ATOMS: atom_id res chain seq x y z
N MET A 1 31.50 11.14 15.74
CA MET A 1 30.91 9.83 15.38
C MET A 1 29.41 10.02 15.39
N SER A 2 28.74 9.86 14.25
CA SER A 2 27.27 9.93 14.20
C SER A 2 26.71 8.73 14.95
N VAL A 3 25.85 8.97 15.93
CA VAL A 3 25.21 7.90 16.69
C VAL A 3 24.14 7.33 15.78
N CYS A 4 24.27 6.06 15.37
CA CYS A 4 23.18 5.39 14.68
C CYS A 4 22.00 5.34 15.66
N PRO A 5 20.82 5.90 15.35
CA PRO A 5 19.70 5.83 16.24
C PRO A 5 19.38 4.38 16.57
N LYS A 6 19.01 4.10 17.82
CA LYS A 6 18.54 2.77 18.19
C LYS A 6 17.30 2.46 17.37
N PHE A 7 17.25 1.25 16.82
CA PHE A 7 16.05 0.74 16.17
C PHE A 7 14.90 0.75 17.18
N GLN A 8 13.77 1.34 16.78
CA GLN A 8 12.53 1.33 17.52
C GLN A 8 11.57 0.42 16.76
N GLU A 9 11.11 -0.64 17.43
CA GLU A 9 10.14 -1.56 16.85
C GLU A 9 8.79 -0.88 16.67
N PHE A 10 8.08 -1.30 15.62
CA PHE A 10 6.67 -0.98 15.48
C PHE A 10 5.86 -2.01 16.28
N GLU A 11 5.44 -1.62 17.48
CA GLU A 11 4.91 -2.55 18.50
C GLU A 11 3.72 -3.38 18.02
N VAL A 12 2.82 -2.80 17.21
CA VAL A 12 1.67 -3.51 16.65
C VAL A 12 2.11 -4.62 15.69
N GLU A 13 3.09 -4.34 14.83
CA GLU A 13 3.61 -5.33 13.87
C GLU A 13 4.37 -6.46 14.58
N ALA A 14 5.12 -6.14 15.64
CA ALA A 14 5.78 -7.14 16.48
C ALA A 14 4.75 -8.07 17.16
N PHE A 15 3.69 -7.50 17.75
CA PHE A 15 2.61 -8.26 18.36
C PHE A 15 1.89 -9.16 17.34
N MET A 16 1.51 -8.62 16.18
CA MET A 16 0.81 -9.42 15.16
C MET A 16 1.69 -10.56 14.62
N SER A 17 2.99 -10.31 14.39
CA SER A 17 3.93 -11.33 13.92
C SER A 17 4.04 -12.53 14.88
N GLU A 18 3.91 -12.30 16.19
CA GLU A 18 3.98 -13.35 17.20
C GLU A 18 2.69 -14.18 17.27
N PHE A 19 1.52 -13.53 17.16
CA PHE A 19 0.25 -14.16 17.54
C PHE A 19 -0.70 -14.47 16.38
N GLU A 20 -0.63 -13.76 15.25
CA GLU A 20 -1.68 -13.80 14.21
C GLU A 20 -1.93 -15.21 13.65
N GLN A 21 -0.88 -16.04 13.53
CA GLN A 21 -0.99 -17.39 12.97
C GLN A 21 -1.20 -18.50 14.01
N THR A 22 -1.22 -18.17 15.30
CA THR A 22 -1.26 -19.17 16.39
C THR A 22 -2.55 -19.15 17.21
N VAL A 23 -3.35 -18.10 17.10
CA VAL A 23 -4.63 -17.95 17.81
C VAL A 23 -5.79 -18.59 17.05
N GLU A 24 -6.80 -19.07 17.78
CA GLU A 24 -8.01 -19.67 17.19
C GLU A 24 -8.94 -18.60 16.58
N TYR A 25 -8.97 -17.41 17.16
CA TYR A 25 -9.82 -16.30 16.72
C TYR A 25 -9.01 -15.01 16.63
N VAL A 26 -8.95 -14.42 15.44
CA VAL A 26 -8.26 -13.15 15.16
C VAL A 26 -9.27 -12.01 15.22
N PHE A 27 -9.24 -11.23 16.31
CA PHE A 27 -10.07 -10.03 16.50
C PHE A 27 -9.26 -8.71 16.51
N ALA A 28 -7.94 -8.80 16.37
CA ALA A 28 -7.04 -7.66 16.48
C ALA A 28 -6.77 -6.94 15.14
N GLU A 29 -7.08 -7.57 14.02
CA GLU A 29 -6.89 -7.01 12.68
C GLU A 29 -7.96 -5.94 12.39
N SER A 30 -7.59 -4.88 11.66
CA SER A 30 -8.44 -3.70 11.45
C SER A 30 -9.16 -3.67 10.09
N GLY A 31 -8.70 -4.50 9.16
CA GLY A 31 -9.22 -4.69 7.84
C GLY A 31 -10.34 -5.71 7.76
N VAL A 32 -10.60 -6.14 6.52
CA VAL A 32 -11.59 -7.15 6.18
C VAL A 32 -10.88 -8.44 5.78
N HIS A 33 -11.57 -9.57 5.94
CA HIS A 33 -11.03 -10.86 5.55
C HIS A 33 -10.54 -10.84 4.08
N PRO A 34 -9.29 -11.27 3.79
CA PRO A 34 -8.75 -11.25 2.44
C PRO A 34 -9.59 -12.07 1.46
N MET A 35 -9.77 -11.53 0.26
CA MET A 35 -10.44 -12.21 -0.84
C MET A 35 -9.46 -13.13 -1.58
N LYS A 36 -9.93 -14.29 -2.06
CA LYS A 36 -9.11 -15.14 -2.94
C LYS A 36 -8.92 -14.46 -4.29
N LEU A 37 -7.75 -14.66 -4.91
CA LEU A 37 -7.49 -14.14 -6.25
C LEU A 37 -8.53 -14.60 -7.28
N SER A 38 -9.04 -15.84 -7.15
CA SER A 38 -10.10 -16.38 -8.02
C SER A 38 -11.46 -15.71 -7.82
N GLU A 39 -11.72 -15.14 -6.64
CA GLU A 39 -12.95 -14.39 -6.35
C GLU A 39 -12.83 -12.96 -6.90
N LEU A 40 -11.62 -12.37 -6.86
CA LEU A 40 -11.34 -11.07 -7.45
C LEU A 40 -11.33 -11.11 -8.99
N ILE A 41 -10.72 -12.16 -9.56
CA ILE A 41 -10.62 -12.39 -11.00
C ILE A 41 -11.61 -13.51 -11.37
N ASP A 42 -12.88 -13.15 -11.31
CA ASP A 42 -14.07 -14.01 -11.32
C ASP A 42 -14.36 -14.78 -12.63
N THR A 43 -13.63 -14.51 -13.71
CA THR A 43 -13.86 -15.11 -15.04
C THR A 43 -12.59 -15.71 -15.62
N LYS A 44 -12.75 -16.78 -16.41
CA LYS A 44 -11.61 -17.46 -17.06
C LYS A 44 -10.87 -16.53 -18.03
N GLU A 45 -11.58 -15.66 -18.75
CA GLU A 45 -10.92 -14.72 -19.66
C GLU A 45 -10.03 -13.73 -18.91
N LYS A 46 -10.51 -13.17 -17.78
CA LYS A 46 -9.69 -12.26 -16.96
C LYS A 46 -8.50 -12.98 -16.32
N GLN A 47 -8.68 -14.23 -15.88
CA GLN A 47 -7.58 -15.04 -15.32
C GLN A 47 -6.49 -15.28 -16.37
N GLN A 48 -6.89 -15.63 -17.59
CA GLN A 48 -5.95 -15.81 -18.68
C GLN A 48 -5.22 -14.50 -19.02
N THR A 49 -5.93 -13.38 -19.02
CA THR A 49 -5.33 -12.05 -19.23
C THR A 49 -4.23 -11.74 -18.21
N LEU A 50 -4.46 -12.07 -16.93
CA LEU A 50 -3.44 -11.90 -15.87
C LEU A 50 -2.21 -12.78 -16.14
N LEU A 51 -2.42 -14.04 -16.54
CA LEU A 51 -1.33 -14.99 -16.83
C LEU A 51 -0.52 -14.60 -18.08
N ASP A 52 -1.15 -13.95 -19.05
CA ASP A 52 -0.50 -13.48 -20.29
C ASP A 52 0.15 -12.10 -20.13
N THR A 53 0.10 -11.49 -18.94
CA THR A 53 0.70 -10.17 -18.68
C THR A 53 2.23 -10.28 -18.62
N GLU A 54 2.92 -9.51 -19.46
CA GLU A 54 4.38 -9.41 -19.44
C GLU A 54 4.86 -8.69 -18.17
N LEU A 55 5.82 -9.29 -17.45
CA LEU A 55 6.41 -8.69 -16.26
C LEU A 55 7.48 -7.66 -16.69
N ASN A 56 7.16 -6.38 -16.54
CA ASN A 56 8.03 -5.26 -16.89
C ASN A 56 8.10 -4.21 -15.77
N TYR A 57 8.85 -3.13 -16.00
CA TYR A 57 8.82 -1.94 -15.13
C TYR A 57 7.66 -1.03 -15.57
N PRO A 58 6.67 -0.75 -14.70
CA PRO A 58 5.55 0.13 -15.03
C PRO A 58 5.98 1.61 -15.05
N GLU A 59 5.06 2.50 -15.45
CA GLU A 59 5.22 3.95 -15.27
C GLU A 59 5.60 4.28 -13.80
N VAL A 60 6.61 5.13 -13.60
CA VAL A 60 7.17 5.43 -12.26
C VAL A 60 6.18 6.06 -11.27
N ASN A 61 5.16 6.75 -11.76
CA ASN A 61 4.09 7.33 -10.95
C ASN A 61 2.82 6.46 -10.92
N GLY A 62 2.87 5.29 -11.56
CA GLY A 62 1.76 4.37 -11.73
C GLY A 62 1.11 4.45 -13.11
N GLU A 63 0.67 3.30 -13.61
CA GLU A 63 -0.03 3.18 -14.90
C GLU A 63 -1.18 4.18 -15.03
N LYS A 64 -1.25 4.87 -16.17
CA LYS A 64 -2.27 5.91 -16.42
C LYS A 64 -3.71 5.42 -16.17
N ALA A 65 -4.03 4.19 -16.58
CA ALA A 65 -5.36 3.61 -16.38
C ALA A 65 -5.70 3.39 -14.89
N LEU A 66 -4.70 3.01 -14.09
CA LEU A 66 -4.85 2.87 -12.65
C LEU A 66 -5.02 4.23 -11.98
N ARG A 67 -4.17 5.21 -12.30
CA ARG A 67 -4.28 6.58 -11.78
C ARG A 67 -5.64 7.20 -12.07
N LYS A 68 -6.18 6.99 -13.28
CA LYS A 68 -7.53 7.45 -13.63
C LYS A 68 -8.60 6.80 -12.75
N SER A 69 -8.54 5.48 -12.59
CA SER A 69 -9.48 4.75 -11.74
C SER A 69 -9.46 5.25 -10.30
N ILE A 70 -8.27 5.51 -9.75
CA ILE A 70 -8.11 6.10 -8.41
C ILE A 70 -8.68 7.52 -8.36
N ALA A 71 -8.32 8.38 -9.31
CA ALA A 71 -8.81 9.78 -9.37
C ALA A 71 -10.35 9.85 -9.39
N ASP A 72 -10.98 8.99 -10.19
CA ASP A 72 -12.44 8.90 -10.30
C ASP A 72 -13.11 8.55 -8.96
N LEU A 73 -12.50 7.69 -8.12
CA LEU A 73 -13.02 7.35 -6.78
C LEU A 73 -13.10 8.57 -5.84
N TYR A 74 -12.21 9.54 -6.02
CA TYR A 74 -12.12 10.74 -5.17
C TYR A 74 -12.65 12.00 -5.86
N GLY A 75 -13.19 11.90 -7.08
CA GLY A 75 -13.68 13.05 -7.85
C GLY A 75 -12.57 13.99 -8.33
N GLU A 76 -11.32 13.52 -8.36
CA GLU A 76 -10.17 14.29 -8.87
C GLU A 76 -10.08 14.16 -10.40
N LYS A 77 -9.78 15.26 -11.08
CA LYS A 77 -9.69 15.34 -12.55
C LYS A 77 -8.27 15.44 -13.05
N ASP A 78 -7.35 15.87 -12.18
CA ASP A 78 -5.94 16.04 -12.47
C ASP A 78 -5.16 14.79 -12.05
N LEU A 79 -4.68 14.02 -13.04
CA LEU A 79 -3.94 12.78 -12.81
C LEU A 79 -2.54 13.03 -12.22
N ASP A 80 -2.01 14.26 -12.28
CA ASP A 80 -0.72 14.60 -11.72
C ASP A 80 -0.77 14.75 -10.19
N LYS A 81 -1.99 14.78 -9.62
CA LYS A 81 -2.23 14.71 -8.18
C LYS A 81 -2.36 13.28 -7.65
N VAL A 82 -2.21 12.26 -8.50
CA VAL A 82 -2.28 10.85 -8.12
C VAL A 82 -0.92 10.20 -8.33
N LEU A 83 -0.32 9.76 -7.23
CA LEU A 83 0.87 8.92 -7.22
C LEU A 83 0.49 7.53 -6.70
N VAL A 84 0.78 6.49 -7.48
CA VAL A 84 0.58 5.10 -7.04
C VAL A 84 1.81 4.63 -6.29
N THR A 85 1.59 4.01 -5.13
CA THR A 85 2.63 3.48 -4.25
C THR A 85 2.35 2.03 -3.88
N VAL A 86 3.35 1.34 -3.33
CA VAL A 86 3.26 0.02 -2.70
C VAL A 86 2.55 0.17 -1.35
N GLY A 87 1.22 0.19 -1.43
CA GLY A 87 0.34 0.37 -0.28
C GLY A 87 0.41 1.78 0.33
N ALA A 88 -0.42 1.99 1.36
CA ALA A 88 -0.47 3.26 2.07
C ALA A 88 0.82 3.54 2.88
N SER A 89 1.56 2.49 3.27
CA SER A 89 2.79 2.62 4.03
C SER A 89 3.87 3.41 3.27
N GLU A 90 4.09 3.11 1.98
CA GLU A 90 5.03 3.88 1.16
C GLU A 90 4.54 5.33 0.96
N SER A 91 3.24 5.53 0.72
CA SER A 91 2.66 6.88 0.63
C SER A 91 2.92 7.70 1.89
N ASN A 92 2.67 7.13 3.07
CA ASN A 92 2.93 7.79 4.35
C ASN A 92 4.42 8.09 4.55
N TYR A 93 5.28 7.14 4.22
CA TYR A 93 6.73 7.31 4.33
C TYR A 93 7.23 8.45 3.43
N ILE A 94 6.81 8.50 2.17
CA ILE A 94 7.17 9.59 1.23
C ILE A 94 6.65 10.93 1.75
N LEU A 95 5.38 10.99 2.18
CA LEU A 95 4.77 12.22 2.68
C LEU A 95 5.54 12.80 3.88
N VAL A 96 5.88 11.95 4.85
CA VAL A 96 6.65 12.38 6.03
C VAL A 96 8.08 12.76 5.63
N THR A 97 8.74 11.97 4.78
CA THR A 97 10.13 12.21 4.38
C THR A 97 10.30 13.51 3.59
N VAL A 98 9.34 13.82 2.69
CA VAL A 98 9.39 15.03 1.87
C VAL A 98 8.81 16.24 2.61
N GLY A 99 7.76 16.04 3.43
CA GLY A 99 7.00 17.11 4.08
C GLY A 99 7.54 17.53 5.45
N ALA A 100 8.26 16.66 6.17
CA ALA A 100 8.84 16.99 7.47
C ALA A 100 10.16 17.75 7.28
N SER A 101 10.09 19.09 7.21
CA SER A 101 11.25 19.95 7.43
C SER A 101 11.30 20.39 8.90
N GLU A 102 12.49 20.72 9.42
CA GLU A 102 12.66 21.17 10.83
C GLU A 102 11.80 22.40 11.20
N SER A 103 11.24 23.11 10.21
CA SER A 103 10.39 24.29 10.39
C SER A 103 8.88 23.99 10.37
N ASN A 104 8.47 22.74 10.10
CA ASN A 104 7.08 22.34 10.01
C ASN A 104 6.64 21.70 11.33
N TYR A 105 5.82 22.42 12.10
CA TYR A 105 5.12 21.83 13.24
C TYR A 105 4.05 20.87 12.72
N ILE A 106 4.23 19.57 12.98
CA ILE A 106 3.24 18.52 12.68
C ILE A 106 2.35 18.39 13.93
N LEU A 107 1.02 18.43 13.74
CA LEU A 107 0.00 18.31 14.79
C LEU A 107 -0.27 16.85 15.16
#